data_AF-A0A7L3WA88-F1
#
_entry.id   AF-A0A7L3WA88-F1
#
_cell.length_a   1.000
_cell.length_b   1.000
_cell.length_c   1.000
_cell.angle_alpha   90.00
_cell.angle_beta   90.00
_cell.angle_gamma   90.00
#
_symmetry.space_group_name_H-M   'P 1'
#
loop_
_entity.id
_entity.type
_entity.pdbx_description
1 polymer ?
#
loop_
_entity_poly.entity_id
_entity_poly.type
_entity_poly.pdbx_seq_one_letter_code
_entity_poly.pdbx_strand_id
1 'polypeptide(L)'
;DRRVTLRNLKSSLQADVQKYQAYLANLDSHISILEQKMESVNEEVEAAELEVEAMKKENARLQHIFDNQKYSVADIERINRERDELQQTINKLTKEVEAEEHQLWNEELKYARNKEAIEMQLSEYHKLARKLKLIPVSAENSKGRDFEIRFNPEEGPNCLANYRKEIKGPLTDIINQTEEEIRKATHQKITLDETLEQLNAMVVDNKRSVKMLKEEAEKLDDLYHQKLQEAEEEDQKCASELELLEKHKQLLESGVNEGLSEATNELHDLQRQYQVVMQTTTEESRKAGDNLNRLLEVIATHVVSVEKYLDEQNVKIDREYEEFMSEDLLSALSGILDSYKEKAESL
;
A
#
# COMPACT_ATOMS: atom_id res chain seq x y z
N ASP A 1 202.66 30.46 22.52
CA ASP A 1 201.94 29.17 22.53
C ASP A 1 201.18 28.82 23.80
N ARG A 2 201.79 28.71 24.99
CA ARG A 2 201.11 28.26 26.24
C ARG A 2 199.83 29.02 26.64
N ARG A 3 199.78 30.34 26.37
CA ARG A 3 198.58 31.17 26.61
C ARG A 3 197.41 30.84 25.68
N VAL A 4 197.69 30.38 24.45
CA VAL A 4 196.66 29.99 23.48
C VAL A 4 196.10 28.62 23.86
N THR A 5 196.96 27.66 24.24
CA THR A 5 196.54 26.34 24.73
C THR A 5 195.68 26.43 26.00
N LEU A 6 196.04 27.30 26.96
CA LEU A 6 195.21 27.53 28.16
C LEU A 6 193.87 28.21 27.85
N ARG A 7 193.81 29.11 26.86
CA ARG A 7 192.51 29.68 26.40
C ARG A 7 191.65 28.62 25.73
N ASN A 8 192.23 27.77 24.90
CA ASN A 8 191.50 26.69 24.23
C ASN A 8 190.98 25.67 25.25
N LEU A 9 191.78 25.31 26.25
CA LEU A 9 191.36 24.44 27.35
C LEU A 9 190.24 25.07 28.18
N LYS A 10 190.37 26.37 28.53
CA LYS A 10 189.31 27.11 29.22
C LYS A 10 188.02 27.14 28.40
N SER A 11 188.11 27.35 27.08
CA SER A 11 186.95 27.34 26.18
C SER A 11 186.32 25.95 26.09
N SER A 12 187.11 24.87 26.06
CA SER A 12 186.63 23.49 26.06
C SER A 12 185.90 23.17 27.37
N LEU A 13 186.52 23.48 28.52
CA LEU A 13 185.89 23.27 29.82
C LEU A 13 184.64 24.14 29.99
N GLN A 14 184.62 25.35 29.45
CA GLN A 14 183.43 26.21 29.45
C GLN A 14 182.32 25.62 28.55
N ALA A 15 182.65 25.03 27.41
CA ALA A 15 181.70 24.30 26.58
C ALA A 15 181.17 23.04 27.28
N ASP A 16 182.02 22.29 27.99
CA ASP A 16 181.61 21.14 28.80
C ASP A 16 180.69 21.56 29.94
N VAL A 17 180.99 22.66 30.65
CA VAL A 17 180.11 23.23 31.68
C VAL A 17 178.76 23.61 31.08
N GLN A 18 178.73 24.27 29.91
CA GLN A 18 177.47 24.60 29.22
C GLN A 18 176.70 23.33 28.81
N LYS A 19 177.40 22.29 28.36
CA LYS A 19 176.80 21.00 28.01
C LYS A 19 176.20 20.31 29.23
N TYR A 20 176.90 20.27 30.36
CA TYR A 20 176.38 19.71 31.60
C TYR A 20 175.23 20.54 32.17
N GLN A 21 175.29 21.87 32.08
CA GLN A 21 174.17 22.74 32.46
C GLN A 21 172.93 22.51 31.60
N ALA A 22 173.10 22.37 30.28
CA ALA A 22 172.00 22.04 29.37
C ALA A 22 171.44 20.63 29.64
N TYR A 23 172.31 19.67 29.99
CA TYR A 23 171.89 18.32 30.37
C TYR A 23 171.11 18.32 31.70
N LEU A 24 171.58 19.05 32.72
CA LEU A 24 170.87 19.22 33.99
C LEU A 24 169.51 19.89 33.78
N ALA A 25 169.44 20.98 33.01
CA ALA A 25 168.18 21.63 32.68
C ALA A 25 167.20 20.70 31.92
N ASN A 26 167.73 19.81 31.07
CA ASN A 26 166.91 18.79 30.39
C ASN A 26 166.42 17.71 31.38
N LEU A 27 167.27 17.27 32.31
CA LEU A 27 166.86 16.35 33.37
C LEU A 27 165.80 16.98 34.29
N ASP A 28 165.96 18.23 34.71
CA ASP A 28 164.99 18.96 35.54
C ASP A 28 163.64 19.12 34.81
N SER A 29 163.68 19.42 33.50
CA SER A 29 162.49 19.43 32.65
C SER A 29 161.83 18.04 32.57
N HIS A 30 162.63 16.98 32.42
CA HIS A 30 162.11 15.61 32.37
C HIS A 30 161.50 15.17 33.70
N ILE A 31 162.11 15.53 34.83
CA ILE A 31 161.58 15.31 36.17
C ILE A 31 160.24 16.03 36.30
N SER A 32 160.16 17.31 35.92
CA SER A 32 158.91 18.09 35.97
C SER A 32 157.79 17.46 35.11
N ILE A 33 158.12 16.93 33.93
CA ILE A 33 157.16 16.22 33.06
C ILE A 33 156.70 14.90 33.71
N LEU A 34 157.62 14.15 34.34
CA LEU A 34 157.28 12.90 35.01
C LEU A 34 156.41 13.16 36.25
N GLU A 35 156.69 14.22 37.01
CA GLU A 35 155.86 14.66 38.14
C GLU A 35 154.46 15.05 37.66
N GLN A 36 154.34 15.84 36.58
CA GLN A 36 153.04 16.20 36.02
C GLN A 36 152.25 14.99 35.52
N LYS A 37 152.92 14.02 34.89
CA LYS A 37 152.28 12.76 34.46
C LYS A 37 151.87 11.90 35.65
N MET A 38 152.69 11.86 36.69
CA MET A 38 152.39 11.11 37.91
C MET A 38 151.15 11.71 38.60
N GLU A 39 151.04 13.03 38.67
CA GLU A 39 149.87 13.72 39.21
C GLU A 39 148.62 13.45 38.37
N SER A 40 148.71 13.61 37.04
CA SER A 40 147.58 13.33 36.14
C SER A 40 147.09 11.88 36.24
N VAL A 41 148.01 10.91 36.35
CA VAL A 41 147.65 9.50 36.54
C VAL A 41 147.04 9.29 37.92
N ASN A 42 147.51 10.00 38.96
CA ASN A 42 146.91 9.92 40.29
C ASN A 42 145.48 10.46 40.30
N GLU A 43 145.22 11.61 39.66
CA GLU A 43 143.88 12.17 39.49
C GLU A 43 142.96 11.19 38.72
N GLU A 44 143.45 10.55 37.65
CA GLU A 44 142.70 9.53 36.90
C GLU A 44 142.38 8.30 37.76
N VAL A 45 143.34 7.85 38.60
CA VAL A 45 143.14 6.75 39.54
C VAL A 45 142.08 7.12 40.58
N GLU A 46 142.16 8.29 41.19
CA GLU A 46 141.17 8.77 42.16
C GLU A 46 139.76 8.89 41.53
N ALA A 47 139.68 9.41 40.30
CA ALA A 47 138.42 9.50 39.56
C ALA A 47 137.82 8.11 39.27
N ALA A 48 138.66 7.16 38.85
CA ALA A 48 138.24 5.78 38.61
C ALA A 48 137.81 5.07 39.90
N GLU A 49 138.50 5.32 41.02
CA GLU A 49 138.11 4.78 42.34
C GLU A 49 136.74 5.31 42.79
N LEU A 50 136.46 6.61 42.58
CA LEU A 50 135.16 7.19 42.85
C LEU A 50 134.05 6.58 41.97
N GLU A 51 134.31 6.34 40.69
CA GLU A 51 133.36 5.68 39.78
C GLU A 51 133.07 4.24 40.20
N VAL A 52 134.10 3.49 40.58
CA VAL A 52 133.96 2.12 41.09
C VAL A 52 133.10 2.09 42.36
N GLU A 53 133.33 3.01 43.30
CA GLU A 53 132.52 3.10 44.52
C GLU A 53 131.06 3.52 44.22
N ALA A 54 130.85 4.41 43.25
CA ALA A 54 129.50 4.76 42.80
C ALA A 54 128.77 3.55 42.19
N MET A 55 129.44 2.78 41.34
CA MET A 55 128.89 1.57 40.72
C MET A 55 128.61 0.47 41.75
N LYS A 56 129.47 0.30 42.77
CA LYS A 56 129.21 -0.62 43.88
C LYS A 56 127.95 -0.24 44.67
N LYS A 57 127.78 1.06 44.97
CA LYS A 57 126.58 1.55 45.67
C LYS A 57 125.32 1.33 44.83
N GLU A 58 125.38 1.61 43.52
CA GLU A 58 124.25 1.38 42.63
C GLU A 58 123.91 -0.11 42.49
N ASN A 59 124.92 -0.97 42.38
CA ASN A 59 124.71 -2.41 42.32
C ASN A 59 124.07 -2.96 43.61
N ALA A 60 124.53 -2.50 44.78
CA ALA A 60 123.92 -2.85 46.06
C ALA A 60 122.46 -2.37 46.14
N ARG A 61 122.15 -1.19 45.61
CA ARG A 61 120.78 -0.65 45.53
C ARG A 61 119.90 -1.52 44.63
N LEU A 62 120.38 -1.91 43.45
CA LEU A 62 119.64 -2.76 42.51
C LEU A 62 119.43 -4.16 43.08
N GLN A 63 120.44 -4.75 43.72
CA GLN A 63 120.32 -6.04 44.39
C GLN A 63 119.28 -5.97 45.51
N HIS A 64 119.30 -4.92 46.34
CA HIS A 64 118.29 -4.73 47.37
C HIS A 64 116.87 -4.60 46.78
N ILE A 65 116.72 -3.93 45.64
CA ILE A 65 115.42 -3.87 44.95
C ILE A 65 115.00 -5.26 44.50
N PHE A 66 115.90 -6.02 43.88
CA PHE A 66 115.65 -7.37 43.37
C PHE A 66 115.27 -8.35 44.49
N ASP A 67 116.01 -8.36 45.59
CA ASP A 67 115.77 -9.26 46.73
C ASP A 67 114.45 -8.96 47.44
N ASN A 68 114.00 -7.70 47.39
CA ASN A 68 112.74 -7.26 47.98
C ASN A 68 111.57 -7.23 46.96
N GLN A 69 111.74 -7.77 45.75
CA GLN A 69 110.61 -7.90 44.84
C GLN A 69 109.61 -8.92 45.37
N LYS A 70 108.35 -8.47 45.51
CA LYS A 70 107.24 -9.29 46.00
C LYS A 70 106.84 -10.41 45.02
N TYR A 71 107.08 -10.22 43.73
CA TYR A 71 106.63 -11.11 42.67
C TYR A 71 107.80 -11.53 41.80
N SER A 72 107.88 -12.82 41.50
CA SER A 72 108.84 -13.32 40.52
C SER A 72 108.38 -13.01 39.10
N VAL A 73 109.30 -13.12 38.13
CA VAL A 73 108.97 -13.02 36.69
C VAL A 73 107.88 -14.03 36.31
N ALA A 74 107.94 -15.25 36.85
CA ALA A 74 106.94 -16.28 36.62
C ALA A 74 105.55 -15.91 37.18
N ASP A 75 105.50 -15.20 38.32
CA ASP A 75 104.23 -14.69 38.86
C ASP A 75 103.64 -13.60 37.96
N ILE A 76 104.47 -12.69 37.44
CA ILE A 76 104.04 -11.65 36.50
C ILE A 76 103.49 -12.27 35.21
N GLU A 77 104.16 -13.29 34.67
CA GLU A 77 103.67 -14.03 33.50
C GLU A 77 102.36 -14.78 33.77
N ARG A 78 102.19 -15.38 34.96
CA ARG A 78 100.92 -15.99 35.36
C ARG A 78 99.81 -14.94 35.44
N ILE A 79 100.04 -13.81 36.11
CA ILE A 79 99.07 -12.72 36.24
C ILE A 79 98.68 -12.16 34.87
N ASN A 80 99.64 -12.00 33.95
CA ASN A 80 99.36 -11.53 32.59
C ASN A 80 98.48 -12.52 31.82
N ARG A 81 98.76 -13.83 31.92
CA ARG A 81 97.91 -14.86 31.30
C ARG A 81 96.49 -14.84 31.87
N GLU A 82 96.36 -14.81 33.19
CA GLU A 82 95.05 -14.73 33.86
C GLU A 82 94.30 -13.45 33.46
N ARG A 83 95.00 -12.31 33.37
CA ARG A 83 94.43 -11.04 32.88
C ARG A 83 93.90 -11.19 31.45
N ASP A 84 94.69 -11.79 30.55
CA ASP A 84 94.32 -11.93 29.15
C ASP A 84 93.14 -12.91 28.98
N GLU A 85 93.10 -13.99 29.75
CA GLU A 85 91.96 -14.92 29.82
C GLU A 85 90.68 -14.24 30.35
N LEU A 86 90.81 -13.44 31.42
CA LEU A 86 89.70 -12.66 31.94
C LEU A 86 89.22 -11.62 30.93
N GLN A 87 90.13 -10.95 30.22
CA GLN A 87 89.77 -9.98 29.19
C GLN A 87 89.04 -10.65 28.01
N GLN A 88 89.48 -11.84 27.59
CA GLN A 88 88.76 -12.63 26.59
C GLN A 88 87.37 -13.03 27.07
N THR A 89 87.25 -13.44 28.34
CA THR A 89 85.96 -13.79 28.95
C THR A 89 85.02 -12.58 29.00
N ILE A 90 85.51 -11.41 29.42
CA ILE A 90 84.76 -10.16 29.40
C ILE A 90 84.27 -9.85 27.98
N ASN A 91 85.17 -9.87 26.99
CA ASN A 91 84.80 -9.59 25.60
C ASN A 91 83.76 -10.57 25.04
N LYS A 92 83.82 -11.85 25.45
CA LYS A 92 82.82 -12.85 25.08
C LYS A 92 81.47 -12.54 25.71
N LEU A 93 81.43 -12.32 27.03
CA LEU A 93 80.20 -12.02 27.76
C LEU A 93 79.56 -10.70 27.29
N THR A 94 80.36 -9.67 26.98
CA THR A 94 79.85 -8.42 26.40
C THR A 94 79.13 -8.66 25.09
N LYS A 95 79.69 -9.49 24.19
CA LYS A 95 79.02 -9.83 22.92
C LYS A 95 77.75 -10.65 23.13
N GLU A 96 77.74 -11.56 24.10
CA GLU A 96 76.54 -12.33 24.45
C GLU A 96 75.43 -11.42 24.99
N VAL A 97 75.76 -10.46 25.86
CA VAL A 97 74.82 -9.46 26.36
C VAL A 97 74.27 -8.60 25.22
N GLU A 98 75.12 -8.07 24.35
CA GLU A 98 74.69 -7.28 23.18
C GLU A 98 73.74 -8.08 22.27
N ALA A 99 74.01 -9.38 22.09
CA ALA A 99 73.15 -10.26 21.30
C ALA A 99 71.77 -10.49 21.96
N GLU A 100 71.73 -10.73 23.27
CA GLU A 100 70.48 -10.90 24.02
C GLU A 100 69.67 -9.60 24.09
N GLU A 101 70.32 -8.44 24.25
CA GLU A 101 69.67 -7.13 24.19
C GLU A 101 69.03 -6.89 22.81
N HIS A 102 69.75 -7.22 21.73
CA HIS A 102 69.19 -7.14 20.39
C HIS A 102 68.00 -8.10 20.18
N GLN A 103 68.05 -9.31 20.73
CA GLN A 103 66.93 -10.25 20.68
C GLN A 103 65.72 -9.75 21.47
N LEU A 104 65.93 -9.25 22.68
CA LEU A 104 64.89 -8.65 23.52
C LEU A 104 64.22 -7.49 22.78
N TRP A 105 64.99 -6.58 22.20
CA TRP A 105 64.45 -5.47 21.43
C TRP A 105 63.60 -5.92 20.24
N ASN A 106 64.02 -6.97 19.53
CA ASN A 106 63.24 -7.53 18.42
C ASN A 106 61.91 -8.14 18.90
N GLU A 107 61.90 -8.86 20.03
CA GLU A 107 60.67 -9.41 20.60
C GLU A 107 59.77 -8.32 21.18
N GLU A 108 60.31 -7.26 21.79
CA GLU A 108 59.55 -6.08 22.22
C GLU A 108 58.88 -5.38 21.04
N LEU A 109 59.61 -5.19 19.93
CA LEU A 109 59.06 -4.61 18.72
C LEU A 109 57.92 -5.46 18.14
N LYS A 110 58.10 -6.79 18.14
CA LYS A 110 57.08 -7.74 17.70
C LYS A 110 55.85 -7.73 18.62
N TYR A 111 56.07 -7.68 19.93
CA TYR A 111 55.00 -7.52 20.93
C TYR A 111 54.23 -6.23 20.69
N ALA A 112 54.91 -5.10 20.51
CA ALA A 112 54.30 -3.80 20.26
C ALA A 112 53.44 -3.80 18.99
N ARG A 113 53.96 -4.35 17.88
CA ARG A 113 53.21 -4.48 16.62
C ARG A 113 51.97 -5.35 16.76
N ASN A 114 52.09 -6.48 17.46
CA ASN A 114 50.96 -7.38 17.68
C ASN A 114 49.91 -6.74 18.59
N LYS A 115 50.34 -6.01 19.62
CA LYS A 115 49.45 -5.24 20.50
C LYS A 115 48.66 -4.19 19.71
N GLU A 116 49.33 -3.40 18.88
CA GLU A 116 48.69 -2.40 18.02
C GLU A 116 47.67 -3.05 17.05
N ALA A 117 48.02 -4.19 16.44
CA ALA A 117 47.10 -4.92 15.57
C ALA A 117 45.83 -5.39 16.30
N ILE A 118 45.98 -5.89 17.54
CA ILE A 118 44.83 -6.29 18.37
C ILE A 118 43.99 -5.07 18.75
N GLU A 119 44.60 -3.96 19.16
CA GLU A 119 43.90 -2.71 19.50
C GLU A 119 43.11 -2.14 18.31
N MET A 120 43.67 -2.22 17.10
CA MET A 120 42.97 -1.84 15.87
C MET A 120 41.74 -2.72 15.62
N GLN A 121 41.89 -4.04 15.70
CA GLN A 121 40.76 -4.98 15.55
C GLN A 121 39.69 -4.76 16.62
N LEU A 122 40.11 -4.49 17.86
CA LEU A 122 39.22 -4.20 18.98
C LEU A 122 38.41 -2.92 18.74
N SER A 123 39.06 -1.87 18.25
CA SER A 123 38.42 -0.61 17.88
C SER A 123 37.38 -0.78 16.76
N GLU A 124 37.72 -1.56 15.71
CA GLU A 124 36.80 -1.90 14.64
C GLU A 124 35.59 -2.69 15.15
N TYR A 125 35.83 -3.69 16.00
CA TYR A 125 34.78 -4.45 16.66
C TYR A 125 33.85 -3.54 17.47
N HIS A 126 34.38 -2.68 18.34
CA HIS A 126 33.57 -1.76 19.13
C HIS A 126 32.80 -0.76 18.27
N LYS A 127 33.40 -0.27 17.17
CA LYS A 127 32.72 0.60 16.20
C LYS A 127 31.52 -0.11 15.58
N LEU A 128 31.70 -1.37 15.15
CA LEU A 128 30.61 -2.16 14.58
C LEU A 128 29.55 -2.49 15.62
N ALA A 129 29.95 -2.88 16.83
CA ALA A 129 29.04 -3.20 17.92
C ALA A 129 28.18 -1.98 18.34
N ARG A 130 28.76 -0.77 18.37
CA ARG A 130 27.98 0.47 18.57
C ARG A 130 27.01 0.74 17.42
N LYS A 131 27.44 0.54 16.17
CA LYS A 131 26.56 0.69 14.98
C LYS A 131 25.38 -0.29 15.02
N LEU A 132 25.61 -1.51 15.51
CA LEU A 132 24.60 -2.54 15.72
C LEU A 132 23.80 -2.35 17.02
N LYS A 133 24.03 -1.27 17.79
CA LYS A 133 23.38 -0.98 19.07
C LYS A 133 23.53 -2.13 20.09
N LEU A 134 24.72 -2.73 20.15
CA LEU A 134 25.09 -3.77 21.12
C LEU A 134 25.85 -3.21 22.33
N ILE A 135 26.56 -2.09 22.13
CA ILE A 135 27.30 -1.37 23.18
C ILE A 135 26.76 0.06 23.24
N PRO A 136 26.42 0.61 24.42
CA PRO A 136 26.58 0.06 25.77
C PRO A 136 25.53 -1.01 26.14
N VAL A 137 25.60 -1.59 27.34
CA VAL A 137 24.64 -2.59 27.89
C VAL A 137 23.17 -2.12 27.88
N SER A 138 22.94 -0.80 27.82
CA SER A 138 21.61 -0.21 27.70
C SER A 138 21.14 -0.06 26.25
N ALA A 139 21.95 -0.48 25.27
CA ALA A 139 21.63 -0.33 23.86
C ALA A 139 20.54 -1.35 23.44
N GLU A 140 19.72 -0.96 22.49
CA GLU A 140 18.50 -1.67 22.07
C GLU A 140 18.72 -3.17 21.80
N ASN A 141 19.81 -3.52 21.10
CA ASN A 141 20.08 -4.90 20.69
C ASN A 141 20.96 -5.67 21.69
N SER A 142 21.42 -5.01 22.75
CA SER A 142 22.32 -5.61 23.74
C SER A 142 21.63 -6.68 24.60
N LYS A 143 20.30 -6.68 24.68
CA LYS A 143 19.51 -7.55 25.56
C LYS A 143 20.01 -7.54 27.03
N GLY A 144 20.56 -6.41 27.48
CA GLY A 144 21.11 -6.25 28.82
C GLY A 144 22.44 -6.97 29.07
N ARG A 145 23.16 -7.37 28.01
CA ARG A 145 24.50 -7.98 28.11
C ARG A 145 25.59 -7.00 27.71
N ASP A 146 26.77 -7.19 28.30
CA ASP A 146 27.96 -6.44 27.94
C ASP A 146 28.72 -7.12 26.80
N PHE A 147 28.83 -6.42 25.68
CA PHE A 147 29.60 -6.84 24.52
C PHE A 147 30.92 -6.07 24.40
N GLU A 148 31.29 -5.24 25.37
CA GLU A 148 32.56 -4.53 25.37
C GLU A 148 33.71 -5.47 25.76
N ILE A 149 34.61 -5.75 24.82
CA ILE A 149 35.85 -6.48 25.10
C ILE A 149 36.88 -5.51 25.70
N ARG A 150 37.43 -5.83 26.88
CA ARG A 150 38.52 -5.08 27.53
C ARG A 150 39.78 -5.92 27.56
N PHE A 151 40.55 -5.88 26.49
CA PHE A 151 41.74 -6.72 26.37
C PHE A 151 42.81 -6.35 27.42
N ASN A 152 43.13 -7.30 28.30
CA ASN A 152 44.22 -7.18 29.26
C ASN A 152 45.23 -8.34 29.04
N PRO A 153 46.44 -8.05 28.52
CA PRO A 153 47.46 -9.08 28.28
C PRO A 153 47.90 -9.83 29.55
N GLU A 154 47.86 -9.17 30.71
CA GLU A 154 48.36 -9.68 31.99
C GLU A 154 47.46 -10.77 32.60
N GLU A 155 46.19 -10.83 32.20
CA GLU A 155 45.22 -11.84 32.66
C GLU A 155 45.43 -13.22 32.01
N GLY A 156 46.35 -13.30 31.04
CA GLY A 156 46.73 -14.54 30.38
C GLY A 156 45.61 -15.16 29.54
N PRO A 157 45.75 -16.43 29.12
CA PRO A 157 44.85 -17.08 28.16
C PRO A 157 43.40 -17.22 28.61
N ASN A 158 43.14 -17.12 29.92
CA ASN A 158 41.81 -17.29 30.50
C ASN A 158 40.83 -16.19 30.06
N CYS A 159 41.29 -14.98 29.75
CA CYS A 159 40.43 -13.90 29.28
C CYS A 159 39.76 -14.25 27.93
N LEU A 160 40.45 -14.96 27.03
CA LEU A 160 39.92 -15.37 25.73
C LEU A 160 38.81 -16.41 25.85
N ALA A 161 38.94 -17.34 26.82
CA ALA A 161 37.89 -18.31 27.11
C ALA A 161 36.62 -17.62 27.63
N ASN A 162 36.80 -16.59 28.49
CA ASN A 162 35.70 -15.79 29.01
C ASN A 162 35.00 -15.01 27.88
N TYR A 163 35.73 -14.30 27.01
CA TYR A 163 35.12 -13.60 25.88
C TYR A 163 34.37 -14.53 24.92
N ARG A 164 34.89 -15.73 24.67
CA ARG A 164 34.18 -16.72 23.85
C ARG A 164 32.84 -17.13 24.48
N LYS A 165 32.78 -17.25 25.81
CA LYS A 165 31.56 -17.65 26.50
C LYS A 165 30.59 -16.48 26.68
N GLU A 166 31.09 -15.34 27.13
CA GLU A 166 30.29 -14.18 27.55
C GLU A 166 29.84 -13.30 26.39
N ILE A 167 30.58 -13.29 25.27
CA ILE A 167 30.29 -12.43 24.12
C ILE A 167 29.87 -13.30 22.93
N LYS A 168 30.70 -14.25 22.49
CA LYS A 168 30.41 -15.03 21.28
C LYS A 168 29.15 -15.88 21.43
N GLY A 169 28.96 -16.56 22.57
CA GLY A 169 27.74 -17.31 22.86
C GLY A 169 26.46 -16.49 22.68
N PRO A 170 26.26 -15.40 23.44
CA PRO A 170 25.09 -14.54 23.26
C PRO A 170 24.97 -13.89 21.89
N LEU A 171 26.07 -13.52 21.22
CA LEU A 171 25.99 -13.03 19.84
C LEU A 171 25.41 -14.10 18.91
N THR A 172 25.84 -15.35 19.04
CA THR A 172 25.26 -16.48 18.30
C THR A 172 23.78 -16.67 18.63
N ASP A 173 23.38 -16.55 19.90
CA ASP A 173 21.97 -16.62 20.27
C ASP A 173 21.14 -15.48 19.66
N ILE A 174 21.67 -14.25 19.64
CA ILE A 174 21.02 -13.10 18.99
C ILE A 174 20.87 -13.34 17.49
N ILE A 175 21.91 -13.85 16.83
CA ILE A 175 21.88 -14.19 15.41
C ILE A 175 20.80 -15.24 15.13
N ASN A 176 20.82 -16.35 15.87
CA ASN A 176 19.84 -17.43 15.69
C ASN A 176 18.40 -16.95 15.93
N GLN A 177 18.17 -16.13 16.96
CA GLN A 177 16.86 -15.56 17.24
C GLN A 177 16.40 -14.62 16.12
N THR A 178 17.30 -13.78 15.60
CA THR A 178 16.99 -12.85 14.51
C THR A 178 16.69 -13.62 13.22
N GLU A 179 17.47 -14.67 12.91
CA GLU A 179 17.22 -15.54 11.76
C GLU A 179 15.86 -16.24 11.86
N GLU A 180 15.48 -16.72 13.04
CA GLU A 180 14.18 -17.34 13.26
C GLU A 180 13.01 -16.34 13.12
N GLU A 181 13.17 -15.11 13.61
CA GLU A 181 12.20 -14.03 13.40
C GLU A 181 12.06 -13.67 11.92
N ILE A 182 13.17 -13.60 11.18
CA ILE A 182 13.15 -13.39 9.73
C ILE A 182 12.41 -14.53 9.03
N ARG A 183 12.67 -15.79 9.41
CA ARG A 183 11.97 -16.95 8.84
C ARG A 183 10.47 -16.89 9.09
N LYS A 184 10.05 -16.57 10.32
CA LYS A 184 8.63 -16.41 10.68
C LYS A 184 7.97 -15.30 9.88
N ALA A 185 8.59 -14.12 9.80
CA ALA A 185 8.07 -13.00 9.03
C ALA A 185 7.97 -13.33 7.54
N THR A 186 8.97 -14.04 7.00
CA THR A 186 8.96 -14.49 5.60
C THR A 186 7.83 -15.48 5.33
N HIS A 187 7.62 -16.44 6.22
CA HIS A 187 6.51 -17.39 6.10
C HIS A 187 5.15 -16.68 6.16
N GLN A 188 4.96 -15.76 7.12
CA GLN A 188 3.75 -14.95 7.22
C GLN A 188 3.50 -14.12 5.96
N LYS A 189 4.55 -13.52 5.38
CA LYS A 189 4.45 -12.80 4.12
C LYS A 189 3.94 -13.71 2.99
N ILE A 190 4.51 -14.90 2.85
CA ILE A 190 4.08 -15.87 1.82
C ILE A 190 2.60 -16.21 1.99
N THR A 191 2.15 -16.52 3.21
CA THR A 191 0.74 -16.81 3.47
C THR A 191 -0.16 -15.62 3.13
N LEU A 192 0.26 -14.39 3.49
CA LEU A 192 -0.49 -13.19 3.14
C LEU A 192 -0.55 -12.98 1.62
N ASP A 193 0.55 -13.18 0.90
CA ASP A 193 0.61 -13.09 -0.56
C ASP A 193 -0.33 -14.11 -1.21
N GLU A 194 -0.36 -15.36 -0.72
CA GLU A 194 -1.30 -16.40 -1.18
C GLU A 194 -2.77 -16.00 -0.95
N THR A 195 -3.11 -15.47 0.24
CA THR A 195 -4.49 -15.01 0.52
C THR A 195 -4.89 -13.81 -0.34
N LEU A 196 -3.96 -12.91 -0.63
CA LEU A 196 -4.17 -11.75 -1.49
C LEU A 196 -4.46 -12.22 -2.93
N GLU A 197 -3.69 -13.19 -3.43
CA GLU A 197 -3.91 -13.78 -4.75
C GLU A 197 -5.29 -14.45 -4.87
N GLN A 198 -5.70 -15.21 -3.84
CA GLN A 198 -7.04 -15.80 -3.78
C GLN A 198 -8.16 -14.74 -3.79
N LEU A 199 -8.03 -13.69 -2.98
CA LEU A 199 -9.00 -12.59 -2.96
C LEU A 199 -9.07 -11.87 -4.30
N ASN A 200 -7.93 -11.65 -4.96
CA ASN A 200 -7.90 -11.05 -6.30
C ASN A 200 -8.64 -11.91 -7.32
N ALA A 201 -8.48 -13.24 -7.29
CA ALA A 201 -9.23 -14.15 -8.16
C ALA A 201 -10.75 -14.04 -7.90
N MET A 202 -11.17 -14.04 -6.63
CA MET A 202 -12.59 -13.84 -6.26
C MET A 202 -13.13 -12.49 -6.72
N VAL A 203 -12.35 -11.41 -6.61
CA VAL A 203 -12.73 -10.08 -7.10
C VAL A 203 -12.92 -10.08 -8.61
N VAL A 204 -12.04 -10.75 -9.36
CA VAL A 204 -12.18 -10.89 -10.82
C VAL A 204 -13.45 -11.64 -11.18
N ASP A 205 -13.74 -12.74 -10.49
CA ASP A 205 -14.97 -13.51 -10.73
C ASP A 205 -16.23 -12.73 -10.35
N ASN A 206 -16.25 -12.07 -9.20
CA ASN A 206 -17.35 -11.19 -8.82
C ASN A 206 -17.56 -10.05 -9.82
N LYS A 207 -16.48 -9.44 -10.36
CA LYS A 207 -16.58 -8.44 -11.43
C LYS A 207 -17.22 -9.01 -12.69
N ARG A 208 -16.90 -10.25 -13.06
CA ARG A 208 -17.55 -10.94 -14.19
C ARG A 208 -19.04 -11.17 -13.90
N SER A 209 -19.40 -11.66 -12.73
CA SER A 209 -20.80 -11.86 -12.33
C SER A 209 -21.60 -10.56 -12.32
N VAL A 210 -21.03 -9.47 -11.79
CA VAL A 210 -21.67 -8.14 -11.82
C VAL A 210 -21.85 -7.66 -13.26
N LYS A 211 -20.88 -7.88 -14.14
CA LYS A 211 -21.02 -7.53 -15.57
C LYS A 211 -22.17 -8.30 -16.22
N MET A 212 -22.25 -9.62 -16.02
CA MET A 212 -23.34 -10.45 -16.54
C MET A 212 -24.71 -10.01 -16.02
N LEU A 213 -24.83 -9.73 -14.72
CA LEU A 213 -26.08 -9.26 -14.12
C LEU A 213 -26.50 -7.89 -14.66
N LYS A 214 -25.54 -7.00 -14.93
CA LYS A 214 -25.82 -5.70 -15.56
C LYS A 214 -26.36 -5.87 -16.98
N GLU A 215 -25.71 -6.71 -17.78
CA GLU A 215 -26.17 -7.02 -19.15
C GLU A 215 -27.57 -7.65 -19.15
N GLU A 216 -27.89 -8.50 -18.17
CA GLU A 216 -29.23 -9.07 -18.04
C GLU A 216 -30.28 -8.05 -17.59
N ALA A 217 -29.93 -7.16 -16.66
CA ALA A 217 -30.80 -6.07 -16.24
C ALA A 217 -31.11 -5.11 -17.39
N GLU A 218 -30.12 -4.80 -18.23
CA GLU A 218 -30.29 -3.96 -19.43
C GLU A 218 -31.25 -4.60 -20.44
N LYS A 219 -31.11 -5.91 -20.72
CA LYS A 219 -32.07 -6.64 -21.58
C LYS A 219 -33.50 -6.65 -21.03
N LEU A 220 -33.64 -6.81 -19.71
CA LEU A 220 -34.95 -6.78 -19.06
C LEU A 220 -35.59 -5.40 -19.12
N ASP A 221 -34.79 -4.34 -18.99
CA ASP A 221 -35.25 -2.96 -19.11
C ASP A 221 -35.68 -2.65 -20.56
N ASP A 222 -34.90 -3.08 -21.55
CA ASP A 222 -35.27 -2.99 -22.97
C ASP A 222 -36.59 -3.73 -23.26
N LEU A 223 -36.74 -4.95 -22.73
CA LEU A 223 -37.97 -5.74 -22.88
C LEU A 223 -39.17 -5.07 -22.19
N TYR A 224 -38.96 -4.49 -21.01
CA TYR A 224 -40.00 -3.74 -20.30
C TYR A 224 -40.46 -2.53 -21.11
N HIS A 225 -39.53 -1.75 -21.66
CA HIS A 225 -39.84 -0.60 -22.51
C HIS A 225 -40.60 -1.02 -23.78
N GLN A 226 -40.18 -2.12 -24.42
CA GLN A 226 -40.90 -2.66 -25.57
C GLN A 226 -42.33 -3.07 -25.19
N LYS A 227 -42.52 -3.77 -24.07
CA LYS A 227 -43.85 -4.19 -23.61
C LYS A 227 -44.74 -3.03 -23.21
N LEU A 228 -44.16 -1.97 -22.62
CA LEU A 228 -44.87 -0.74 -22.31
C LEU A 228 -45.37 -0.07 -23.59
N GLN A 229 -44.53 0.06 -24.61
CA GLN A 229 -44.91 0.62 -25.90
C GLN A 229 -46.01 -0.22 -26.58
N GLU A 230 -45.87 -1.55 -26.61
CA GLU A 230 -46.91 -2.45 -27.15
C GLU A 230 -48.25 -2.28 -26.41
N ALA A 231 -48.23 -2.12 -25.08
CA ALA A 231 -49.42 -1.89 -24.28
C ALA A 231 -50.04 -0.52 -24.55
N GLU A 232 -49.24 0.55 -24.67
CA GLU A 232 -49.70 1.90 -25.03
C GLU A 232 -50.33 1.93 -26.42
N GLU A 233 -49.75 1.22 -27.39
CA GLU A 233 -50.30 1.09 -28.75
C GLU A 233 -51.65 0.36 -28.76
N GLU A 234 -51.79 -0.74 -28.00
CA GLU A 234 -53.05 -1.46 -27.89
C GLU A 234 -54.11 -0.67 -27.12
N ASP A 235 -53.74 0.01 -26.02
CA ASP A 235 -54.64 0.91 -25.28
C ASP A 235 -55.16 2.03 -26.19
N GLN A 236 -54.28 2.63 -27.02
CA GLN A 236 -54.67 3.66 -27.97
C GLN A 236 -55.64 3.12 -29.03
N LYS A 237 -55.40 1.89 -29.50
CA LYS A 237 -56.29 1.21 -30.46
C LYS A 237 -57.64 0.91 -29.82
N CYS A 238 -57.67 0.31 -28.64
CA CYS A 238 -58.90 0.07 -27.88
C CYS A 238 -59.68 1.37 -27.62
N ALA A 239 -59.00 2.46 -27.25
CA ALA A 239 -59.62 3.77 -27.07
C ALA A 239 -60.27 4.28 -28.37
N SER A 240 -59.60 4.12 -29.51
CA SER A 240 -60.15 4.50 -30.81
C SER A 240 -61.35 3.65 -31.23
N GLU A 241 -61.30 2.34 -30.98
CA GLU A 241 -62.43 1.42 -31.22
C GLU A 241 -63.62 1.75 -30.32
N LEU A 242 -63.36 2.07 -29.05
CA LEU A 242 -64.38 2.49 -28.09
C LEU A 242 -65.04 3.80 -28.53
N GLU A 243 -64.27 4.78 -29.00
CA GLU A 243 -64.82 6.04 -29.52
C GLU A 243 -65.70 5.82 -30.76
N LEU A 244 -65.30 4.93 -31.67
CA LEU A 244 -66.10 4.54 -32.84
C LEU A 244 -67.39 3.83 -32.43
N LEU A 245 -67.33 2.91 -31.47
CA LEU A 245 -68.49 2.21 -30.92
C LEU A 245 -69.44 3.17 -30.21
N GLU A 246 -68.92 4.14 -29.44
CA GLU A 246 -69.75 5.17 -28.78
C GLU A 246 -70.47 6.04 -29.81
N LYS A 247 -69.79 6.45 -30.88
CA LYS A 247 -70.42 7.18 -32.01
C LYS A 247 -71.52 6.34 -32.68
N HIS A 248 -71.25 5.06 -32.92
CA HIS A 248 -72.24 4.16 -33.52
C HIS A 248 -73.45 3.95 -32.60
N LYS A 249 -73.23 3.77 -31.31
CA LYS A 249 -74.28 3.71 -30.29
C LYS A 249 -75.12 4.98 -30.27
N GLN A 250 -74.50 6.16 -30.27
CA GLN A 250 -75.22 7.44 -30.32
C GLN A 250 -76.09 7.56 -31.57
N LEU A 251 -75.59 7.13 -32.74
CA LEU A 251 -76.34 7.14 -33.99
C LEU A 251 -77.57 6.21 -33.94
N LEU A 252 -77.39 5.00 -33.39
CA LEU A 252 -78.48 4.06 -33.14
C LEU A 252 -79.50 4.61 -32.15
N GLU A 253 -79.05 5.17 -31.03
CA GLU A 253 -79.94 5.80 -30.04
C GLU A 253 -80.73 6.96 -30.65
N SER A 254 -80.10 7.81 -31.48
CA SER A 254 -80.83 8.87 -32.19
C SER A 254 -81.84 8.31 -33.17
N GLY A 255 -81.49 7.28 -33.95
CA GLY A 255 -82.40 6.67 -34.92
C GLY A 255 -83.57 5.92 -34.27
N VAL A 256 -83.33 5.22 -33.16
CA VAL A 256 -84.40 4.58 -32.37
C VAL A 256 -85.31 5.62 -31.74
N ASN A 257 -84.77 6.71 -31.19
CA ASN A 257 -85.58 7.78 -30.62
C ASN A 257 -86.40 8.52 -31.70
N GLU A 258 -85.81 8.76 -32.87
CA GLU A 258 -86.51 9.36 -34.01
C GLU A 258 -87.64 8.44 -34.51
N GLY A 259 -87.37 7.16 -34.74
CA GLY A 259 -88.39 6.18 -35.13
C GLY A 259 -89.47 5.98 -34.06
N LEU A 260 -89.11 6.02 -32.77
CA LEU A 260 -90.07 6.01 -31.66
C LEU A 260 -90.94 7.27 -31.69
N SER A 261 -90.36 8.44 -31.92
CA SER A 261 -91.09 9.71 -32.05
C SER A 261 -92.04 9.69 -33.25
N GLU A 262 -91.59 9.20 -34.41
CA GLU A 262 -92.41 9.04 -35.61
C GLU A 262 -93.60 8.10 -35.34
N ALA A 263 -93.35 6.90 -34.83
CA ALA A 263 -94.40 5.94 -34.50
C ALA A 263 -95.39 6.49 -33.45
N THR A 264 -94.89 7.26 -32.49
CA THR A 264 -95.75 7.92 -31.48
C THR A 264 -96.62 9.01 -32.11
N ASN A 265 -96.08 9.78 -33.05
CA ASN A 265 -96.84 10.79 -33.79
C ASN A 265 -97.89 10.15 -34.71
N GLU A 266 -97.54 9.09 -35.44
CA GLU A 266 -98.48 8.33 -36.27
C GLU A 266 -99.62 7.74 -35.44
N LEU A 267 -99.32 7.21 -34.25
CA LEU A 267 -100.32 6.71 -33.31
C LEU A 267 -101.30 7.83 -32.90
N HIS A 268 -100.78 9.02 -32.57
CA HIS A 268 -101.62 10.18 -32.23
C HIS A 268 -102.51 10.61 -33.40
N ASP A 269 -101.96 10.65 -34.61
CA ASP A 269 -102.72 11.00 -35.82
C ASP A 269 -103.81 9.97 -36.12
N LEU A 270 -103.51 8.68 -35.99
CA LEU A 270 -104.48 7.61 -36.19
C LEU A 270 -105.59 7.64 -35.12
N GLN A 271 -105.24 7.91 -33.86
CA GLN A 271 -106.22 8.13 -32.79
C GLN A 271 -107.14 9.31 -33.10
N ARG A 272 -106.58 10.42 -33.60
CA ARG A 272 -107.37 11.59 -34.01
C ARG A 272 -108.33 11.26 -35.14
N GLN A 273 -107.88 10.53 -36.17
CA GLN A 273 -108.74 10.08 -37.27
C GLN A 273 -109.85 9.14 -36.80
N TYR A 274 -109.54 8.19 -35.93
CA TYR A 274 -110.53 7.29 -35.33
C TYR A 274 -111.61 8.08 -34.56
N GLN A 275 -111.21 9.10 -33.80
CA GLN A 275 -112.13 9.94 -33.03
C GLN A 275 -113.09 10.72 -33.93
N VAL A 276 -112.61 11.21 -35.09
CA VAL A 276 -113.44 11.88 -36.11
C VAL A 276 -114.43 10.90 -36.73
N VAL A 277 -113.99 9.70 -37.13
CA VAL A 277 -114.87 8.67 -37.72
C VAL A 277 -115.95 8.21 -36.73
N MET A 278 -115.61 8.07 -35.46
CA MET A 278 -116.59 7.74 -34.42
C MET A 278 -117.68 8.81 -34.31
N GLN A 279 -117.30 10.10 -34.29
CA GLN A 279 -118.25 11.22 -34.23
C GLN A 279 -119.17 11.28 -35.46
N THR A 280 -118.62 11.14 -36.67
CA THR A 280 -119.43 11.18 -37.90
C THR A 280 -120.39 9.99 -38.00
N THR A 281 -119.95 8.78 -37.61
CA THR A 281 -120.79 7.57 -37.61
C THR A 281 -121.96 7.69 -36.62
N THR A 282 -121.72 8.25 -35.44
CA THR A 282 -122.79 8.50 -34.45
C THR A 282 -123.82 9.52 -34.96
N GLU A 283 -123.37 10.56 -35.67
CA GLU A 283 -124.24 11.61 -36.21
C GLU A 283 -125.08 11.11 -37.41
N GLU A 284 -124.51 10.26 -38.26
CA GLU A 284 -125.27 9.61 -39.33
C GLU A 284 -126.32 8.62 -38.79
N SER A 285 -125.98 7.82 -37.77
CA SER A 285 -126.94 6.91 -37.13
C SER A 285 -128.10 7.68 -36.48
N ARG A 286 -127.83 8.84 -35.88
CA ARG A 286 -128.86 9.73 -35.33
C ARG A 286 -129.80 10.23 -36.43
N LYS A 287 -129.27 10.72 -37.55
CA LYS A 287 -130.07 11.18 -38.71
C LYS A 287 -130.90 10.07 -39.35
N ALA A 288 -130.34 8.86 -39.46
CA ALA A 288 -131.07 7.70 -39.96
C ALA A 288 -132.24 7.33 -39.04
N GLY A 289 -132.03 7.38 -37.72
CA GLY A 289 -133.09 7.19 -36.72
C GLY A 289 -134.22 8.21 -36.83
N ASP A 290 -133.88 9.50 -36.94
CA ASP A 290 -134.88 10.59 -37.07
C ASP A 290 -135.75 10.44 -38.32
N ASN A 291 -135.16 10.05 -39.47
CA ASN A 291 -135.90 9.81 -40.71
C ASN A 291 -136.88 8.64 -40.59
N LEU A 292 -136.50 7.58 -39.89
CA LEU A 292 -137.32 6.38 -39.71
C LEU A 292 -138.53 6.66 -38.82
N ASN A 293 -138.36 7.46 -37.78
CA ASN A 293 -139.44 7.94 -36.92
C ASN A 293 -140.46 8.77 -37.70
N ARG A 294 -139.99 9.70 -38.54
CA ARG A 294 -140.86 10.54 -39.37
C ARG A 294 -141.69 9.73 -40.38
N LEU A 295 -141.10 8.66 -40.93
CA LEU A 295 -141.81 7.72 -41.83
C LEU A 295 -142.92 6.96 -41.10
N LEU A 296 -142.65 6.49 -39.88
CA LEU A 296 -143.65 5.81 -39.04
C LEU A 296 -144.84 6.72 -38.70
N GLU A 297 -144.57 8.01 -38.45
CA GLU A 297 -145.59 9.01 -38.14
C GLU A 297 -146.53 9.30 -39.33
N VAL A 298 -145.99 9.32 -40.56
CA VAL A 298 -146.76 9.46 -41.81
C VAL A 298 -147.62 8.22 -42.08
N ILE A 299 -147.07 7.02 -41.83
CA ILE A 299 -147.84 5.77 -42.00
C ILE A 299 -148.98 5.71 -40.99
N ALA A 300 -148.74 6.08 -39.73
CA ALA A 300 -149.77 6.11 -38.69
C ALA A 300 -150.93 7.06 -39.03
N THR A 301 -150.62 8.26 -39.55
CA THR A 301 -151.65 9.21 -40.01
C THR A 301 -152.45 8.69 -41.21
N HIS A 302 -151.80 7.97 -42.13
CA HIS A 302 -152.49 7.35 -43.26
C HIS A 302 -153.45 6.22 -42.82
N VAL A 303 -153.04 5.35 -41.89
CA VAL A 303 -153.91 4.26 -41.38
C VAL A 303 -155.18 4.82 -40.73
N VAL A 304 -155.04 5.85 -39.89
CA VAL A 304 -156.18 6.53 -39.26
C VAL A 304 -157.13 7.13 -40.30
N SER A 305 -156.60 7.66 -41.41
CA SER A 305 -157.43 8.21 -42.49
C SER A 305 -158.22 7.14 -43.27
N VAL A 306 -157.65 5.94 -43.43
CA VAL A 306 -158.30 4.82 -44.12
C VAL A 306 -159.39 4.18 -43.26
N GLU A 307 -159.17 4.03 -41.95
CA GLU A 307 -160.20 3.55 -41.01
C GLU A 307 -161.43 4.46 -41.05
N LYS A 308 -161.23 5.79 -41.01
CA LYS A 308 -162.32 6.76 -41.07
C LYS A 308 -163.12 6.69 -42.38
N TYR A 309 -162.44 6.47 -43.51
CA TYR A 309 -163.09 6.33 -44.81
C TYR A 309 -163.97 5.07 -44.89
N LEU A 310 -163.51 3.96 -44.31
CA LEU A 310 -164.28 2.71 -44.30
C LEU A 310 -165.54 2.80 -43.42
N ASP A 311 -165.44 3.45 -42.26
CA ASP A 311 -166.60 3.70 -41.40
C ASP A 311 -167.66 4.56 -42.09
N GLU A 312 -167.26 5.61 -42.82
CA GLU A 312 -168.18 6.48 -43.56
C GLU A 312 -168.91 5.75 -44.70
N GLN A 313 -168.26 4.77 -45.36
CA GLN A 313 -168.90 3.97 -46.41
C GLN A 313 -169.90 2.95 -45.85
N ASN A 314 -169.59 2.32 -44.73
CA ASN A 314 -170.49 1.36 -44.08
C ASN A 314 -171.81 2.02 -43.66
N VAL A 315 -171.74 3.21 -43.05
CA VAL A 315 -172.92 4.00 -42.65
C VAL A 315 -173.80 4.38 -43.84
N LYS A 316 -173.21 4.53 -45.04
CA LYS A 316 -173.94 4.89 -46.25
C LYS A 316 -174.72 3.71 -46.83
N ILE A 317 -174.11 2.54 -46.83
CA ILE A 317 -174.72 1.29 -47.33
C ILE A 317 -175.89 0.87 -46.44
N ASP A 318 -175.76 0.96 -45.11
CA ASP A 318 -176.84 0.61 -44.18
C ASP A 318 -178.08 1.51 -44.35
N ARG A 319 -177.87 2.79 -44.72
CA ARG A 319 -178.96 3.76 -44.91
C ARG A 319 -179.75 3.52 -46.21
N GLU A 320 -179.06 3.12 -47.28
CA GLU A 320 -179.69 2.81 -48.58
C GLU A 320 -180.46 1.47 -48.54
N TYR A 321 -180.09 0.53 -47.64
CA TYR A 321 -180.76 -0.76 -47.50
C TYR A 321 -182.09 -0.66 -46.72
N GLU A 322 -182.18 0.20 -45.71
CA GLU A 322 -183.41 0.45 -44.94
C GLU A 322 -184.48 1.19 -45.76
N GLU A 323 -184.10 2.16 -46.61
CA GLU A 323 -185.03 2.94 -47.43
C GLU A 323 -185.77 2.09 -48.48
N PHE A 324 -185.12 1.05 -49.04
CA PHE A 324 -185.70 0.20 -50.08
C PHE A 324 -186.76 -0.79 -49.57
N MET A 325 -186.69 -1.20 -48.30
CA MET A 325 -187.59 -2.21 -47.73
C MET A 325 -188.93 -1.64 -47.22
N SER A 326 -189.09 -0.30 -47.21
CA SER A 326 -190.23 0.40 -46.60
C SER A 326 -191.31 0.94 -47.55
N GLU A 327 -191.25 0.71 -48.87
CA GLU A 327 -192.27 1.18 -49.82
C GLU A 327 -193.28 0.10 -50.28
N ASP A 328 -194.57 0.37 -50.01
CA ASP A 328 -195.74 -0.52 -50.19
C ASP A 328 -196.39 -0.36 -51.58
N LEU A 329 -196.14 -1.34 -52.47
CA LEU A 329 -196.51 -1.30 -53.89
C LEU A 329 -197.98 -1.67 -54.22
N LEU A 330 -198.86 -1.86 -53.22
CA LEU A 330 -200.26 -2.25 -53.43
C LEU A 330 -201.27 -1.08 -53.49
N SER A 331 -200.85 0.17 -53.25
CA SER A 331 -201.77 1.34 -53.21
C SER A 331 -202.38 1.72 -54.58
N ALA A 332 -201.72 1.38 -55.68
CA ALA A 332 -202.18 1.71 -57.03
C ALA A 332 -203.38 0.86 -57.51
N LEU A 333 -203.61 -0.33 -56.94
CA LEU A 333 -204.71 -1.23 -57.31
C LEU A 333 -206.04 -0.86 -56.61
N SER A 334 -205.99 -0.22 -55.44
CA SER A 334 -207.17 0.26 -54.71
C SER A 334 -207.83 1.49 -55.35
N GLY A 335 -207.04 2.40 -55.94
CA GLY A 335 -207.58 3.62 -56.56
C GLY A 335 -208.38 3.38 -57.86
N ILE A 336 -208.04 2.31 -58.60
CA ILE A 336 -208.75 1.98 -59.84
C ILE A 336 -210.11 1.33 -59.52
N LEU A 337 -210.20 0.52 -58.45
CA LEU A 337 -211.44 -0.15 -58.04
C LEU A 337 -212.52 0.84 -57.58
N ASP A 338 -212.14 1.94 -56.91
CA ASP A 338 -213.08 2.96 -56.46
C ASP A 338 -213.62 3.83 -57.61
N SER A 339 -212.82 4.06 -58.66
CA SER A 339 -213.29 4.80 -59.85
C SER A 339 -214.35 4.05 -60.67
N TYR A 340 -214.36 2.71 -60.62
CA TYR A 340 -215.41 1.89 -61.23
C TYR A 340 -216.66 1.78 -60.36
N LYS A 341 -216.56 2.09 -59.06
CA LYS A 341 -217.69 2.04 -58.12
C LYS A 341 -218.54 3.31 -58.15
N GLU A 342 -217.93 4.49 -58.24
CA GLU A 342 -218.71 5.75 -58.30
C GLU A 342 -219.47 5.95 -59.63
N LYS A 343 -219.01 5.39 -60.75
CA LYS A 343 -219.77 5.48 -62.03
C LYS A 343 -220.87 4.41 -62.17
N ALA A 344 -220.95 3.45 -61.26
CA ALA A 344 -222.03 2.46 -61.22
C ALA A 344 -223.19 2.89 -60.29
N GLU A 345 -223.01 3.91 -59.44
CA GLU A 345 -224.06 4.44 -58.56
C GLU A 345 -224.71 5.75 -59.07
N SER A 346 -224.27 6.29 -60.22
CA SER A 346 -225.03 7.29 -60.98
C SER A 346 -225.44 6.75 -62.36
N LEU A 347 -226.68 6.25 -62.40
CA LEU A 347 -227.57 6.13 -63.56
C LEU A 347 -227.46 7.28 -64.57
#